data_AF-W8P4T5-F1
#
_entry.id   AF-W8P4T5-F1
#
_cell.length_a   1.000
_cell.length_b   1.000
_cell.length_c   1.000
_cell.angle_alpha   90.00
_cell.angle_beta   90.00
_cell.angle_gamma   90.00
#
_symmetry.space_group_name_H-M   'P 1'
#
loop_
_entity.id
_entity.type
_entity.pdbx_description
1 polymer ?
#
loop_
_entity_poly.entity_id
_entity_poly.type
_entity_poly.pdbx_seq_one_letter_code
_entity_poly.pdbx_strand_id
1 'polypeptide(L)'
;MKEKFFLVFLILAVFFSNVVVGANYVFPWVKPGVYFTYSAITNTTVNWTAPHAPSVLVIIYNVSGEPVGIYYRGNVTMAFLILDVSSDMATIKLTVSGDGVVVRTLGNVTPIWNEKDIVNVDTFGNQSLIYLKRLELESMYLINLTTGYVYDLRGNRYGRTLLWYNPYLKLGDYLFTSPGGLNVTVSKIETLNETFLTFYRPFRPPTIIIMTSPFNVKMGNALQVGGKVMAFYDPSTGFLLSFLGVGWADFQACGFLTFMGSTKAFPEGDGLKLGGLLLSDTNAEAVGNKVPYETSTSPLLYVYLLSVAGAIMVSTRR
;
A
#
# COMPACT_ATOMS: atom_id res chain seq x y z
N MET A 1 5.03 -42.01 -42.26
CA MET A 1 4.58 -42.10 -40.85
C MET A 1 5.17 -40.98 -39.97
N LYS A 2 6.43 -40.58 -40.15
CA LYS A 2 7.10 -39.51 -39.39
C LYS A 2 6.49 -38.11 -39.58
N GLU A 3 6.03 -37.77 -40.79
CA GLU A 3 5.43 -36.45 -41.09
C GLU A 3 4.08 -36.22 -40.40
N LYS A 4 3.28 -37.27 -40.21
CA LYS A 4 1.99 -37.18 -39.51
C LYS A 4 2.15 -36.89 -38.01
N PHE A 5 3.24 -37.37 -37.40
CA PHE A 5 3.55 -37.08 -35.99
C PHE A 5 4.01 -35.63 -35.78
N PHE A 6 4.77 -35.08 -36.73
CA PHE A 6 5.23 -33.70 -36.65
C PHE A 6 4.07 -32.71 -36.75
N LEU A 7 3.09 -32.97 -37.63
CA LEU A 7 1.90 -32.15 -37.77
C LEU A 7 1.04 -32.16 -36.49
N VAL A 8 0.86 -33.33 -35.86
CA VAL A 8 0.11 -33.46 -34.60
C VAL A 8 0.83 -32.73 -33.45
N PHE A 9 2.16 -32.81 -33.40
CA PHE A 9 2.97 -32.09 -32.41
C PHE A 9 2.87 -30.56 -32.58
N LEU A 10 2.87 -30.07 -33.83
CA LEU A 10 2.76 -28.65 -34.13
C LEU A 10 1.35 -28.11 -33.83
N ILE A 11 0.31 -28.90 -34.09
CA ILE A 11 -1.07 -28.58 -33.72
C ILE A 11 -1.22 -28.52 -32.19
N LEU A 12 -0.70 -29.50 -31.45
CA LEU A 12 -0.71 -29.48 -29.98
C LEU A 12 0.06 -28.27 -29.43
N ALA A 13 1.23 -27.94 -29.99
CA ALA A 13 2.00 -26.77 -29.56
C ALA A 13 1.23 -25.45 -29.75
N VAL A 14 0.44 -25.31 -30.82
CA VAL A 14 -0.41 -24.13 -31.08
C VAL A 14 -1.67 -24.11 -30.18
N PHE A 15 -2.22 -25.28 -29.83
CA PHE A 15 -3.34 -25.36 -28.88
C PHE A 15 -2.91 -25.08 -27.43
N PHE A 16 -1.67 -25.42 -27.06
CA PHE A 16 -1.13 -25.15 -25.71
C PHE A 16 -0.36 -23.82 -25.60
N SER A 17 0.00 -23.15 -26.69
CA SER A 17 0.67 -21.84 -26.63
C SER A 17 -0.24 -20.68 -26.23
N ASN A 18 -1.57 -20.90 -26.19
CA ASN A 18 -2.55 -19.86 -25.84
C ASN A 18 -3.02 -19.92 -24.38
N VAL A 19 -2.41 -20.74 -23.53
CA VAL A 19 -2.68 -20.73 -22.09
C VAL A 19 -1.57 -19.97 -21.38
N VAL A 20 -1.37 -18.70 -21.78
CA VAL A 20 -0.88 -17.70 -20.84
C VAL A 20 -2.08 -17.36 -19.97
N VAL A 21 -2.36 -18.20 -18.98
CA VAL A 21 -3.13 -17.75 -17.82
C VAL A 21 -2.28 -16.64 -17.24
N GLY A 22 -2.65 -15.38 -17.50
CA GLY A 22 -2.09 -14.27 -16.74
C GLY A 22 -2.24 -14.66 -15.27
N ALA A 23 -1.13 -14.86 -14.58
CA ALA A 23 -1.16 -15.24 -13.19
C ALA A 23 -1.94 -14.15 -12.46
N ASN A 24 -3.18 -14.46 -12.06
CA ASN A 24 -4.01 -13.54 -11.32
C ASN A 24 -3.29 -13.26 -10.01
N TYR A 25 -2.77 -12.03 -9.89
CA TYR A 25 -2.00 -11.50 -8.77
C TYR A 25 -2.92 -11.17 -7.58
N VAL A 26 -3.86 -12.07 -7.29
CA VAL A 26 -4.84 -11.89 -6.23
C VAL A 26 -4.43 -12.76 -5.07
N PHE A 27 -3.95 -12.11 -4.02
CA PHE A 27 -3.62 -12.83 -2.80
C PHE A 27 -4.89 -13.54 -2.27
N PRO A 28 -4.77 -14.77 -1.71
CA PRO A 28 -5.93 -15.56 -1.27
C PRO A 28 -6.82 -14.88 -0.21
N TRP A 29 -6.26 -13.89 0.48
CA TRP A 29 -6.94 -13.12 1.50
C TRP A 29 -7.66 -11.88 0.97
N VAL A 30 -7.53 -11.54 -0.32
CA VAL A 30 -8.24 -10.39 -0.92
C VAL A 30 -9.71 -10.78 -1.13
N LYS A 31 -10.54 -10.51 -0.12
CA LYS A 31 -11.98 -10.77 -0.15
C LYS A 31 -12.75 -9.77 0.71
N PRO A 32 -14.07 -9.60 0.50
CA PRO A 32 -14.90 -8.74 1.35
C PRO A 32 -14.76 -9.07 2.83
N GLY A 33 -14.69 -8.04 3.67
CA GLY A 33 -14.55 -8.16 5.13
C GLY A 33 -13.11 -8.33 5.63
N VAL A 34 -12.12 -8.48 4.75
CA VAL A 34 -10.71 -8.47 5.16
C VAL A 34 -10.24 -7.05 5.40
N TYR A 35 -9.50 -6.84 6.49
CA TYR A 35 -8.98 -5.53 6.86
C TYR A 35 -7.51 -5.56 7.26
N PHE A 36 -6.88 -4.39 7.16
CA PHE A 36 -5.53 -4.10 7.64
C PHE A 36 -5.55 -2.79 8.42
N THR A 37 -5.12 -2.81 9.67
CA THR A 37 -5.00 -1.63 10.50
C THR A 37 -3.53 -1.32 10.76
N TYR A 38 -3.12 -0.10 10.46
CA TYR A 38 -1.78 0.42 10.72
C TYR A 38 -1.85 1.52 11.76
N SER A 39 -0.85 1.61 12.62
CA SER A 39 -0.82 2.56 13.73
C SER A 39 0.45 3.42 13.75
N ALA A 40 0.29 4.69 14.13
CA ALA A 40 1.37 5.56 14.55
C ALA A 40 1.11 5.96 16.01
N ILE A 41 2.00 5.53 16.91
CA ILE A 41 1.82 5.65 18.36
C ILE A 41 2.85 6.61 18.94
N THR A 42 2.46 7.41 19.93
CA THR A 42 3.37 8.23 20.72
C THR A 42 3.16 8.03 22.21
N ASN A 43 4.24 8.13 22.98
CA ASN A 43 4.19 8.10 24.44
C ASN A 43 4.02 9.51 25.04
N THR A 44 3.92 10.54 24.19
CA THR A 44 3.75 11.93 24.63
C THR A 44 2.28 12.26 24.78
N THR A 45 1.89 12.83 25.91
CA THR A 45 0.55 13.41 26.09
C THR A 45 0.34 14.57 25.12
N VAL A 46 -0.88 14.68 24.57
CA VAL A 46 -1.23 15.76 23.66
C VAL A 46 -1.15 17.10 24.38
N ASN A 47 -0.27 17.99 23.91
CA ASN A 47 -0.18 19.36 24.40
C ASN A 47 -0.96 20.30 23.46
N TRP A 48 -2.03 20.90 23.97
CA TRP A 48 -2.91 21.82 23.23
C TRP A 48 -2.37 23.25 23.16
N THR A 49 -1.45 23.64 24.04
CA THR A 49 -0.97 25.02 24.14
C THR A 49 0.24 25.32 23.24
N ALA A 50 0.85 24.29 22.65
CA ALA A 50 1.98 24.43 21.73
C ALA A 50 1.51 24.33 20.26
N PRO A 51 1.42 25.43 19.50
CA PRO A 51 0.91 25.42 18.11
C PRO A 51 1.77 24.59 17.14
N HIS A 52 3.04 24.34 17.49
CA HIS A 52 4.00 23.55 16.72
C HIS A 52 4.40 22.23 17.40
N ALA A 53 3.56 21.70 18.29
CA ALA A 53 3.85 20.39 18.89
C ALA A 53 4.03 19.32 17.81
N PRO A 54 4.98 18.40 17.97
CA PRO A 54 5.32 17.43 16.95
C PRO A 54 4.16 16.45 16.73
N SER A 55 3.77 16.24 15.49
CA SER A 55 2.70 15.33 15.09
C SER A 55 3.24 13.92 14.82
N VAL A 56 2.41 12.88 14.98
CA VAL A 56 2.72 11.51 14.55
C VAL A 56 2.19 11.22 13.15
N LEU A 57 1.15 11.95 12.71
CA LEU A 57 0.64 11.89 11.35
C LEU A 57 0.33 13.30 10.87
N VAL A 58 0.79 13.61 9.66
CA VAL A 58 0.46 14.84 8.93
C VAL A 58 -0.21 14.45 7.63
N ILE A 59 -1.40 15.01 7.41
CA ILE A 59 -2.17 14.87 6.18
C ILE A 59 -2.39 16.27 5.61
N ILE A 60 -2.28 16.39 4.29
CA ILE A 60 -2.85 17.54 3.60
C ILE A 60 -3.96 17.01 2.72
N TYR A 61 -5.18 17.39 3.07
CA TYR A 61 -6.41 16.88 2.50
C TYR A 61 -7.05 17.92 1.60
N ASN A 62 -7.47 17.52 0.41
CA ASN A 62 -8.17 18.40 -0.51
C ASN A 62 -9.67 18.43 -0.19
N VAL A 63 -10.15 19.49 0.45
CA VAL A 63 -11.56 19.69 0.76
C VAL A 63 -12.16 20.64 -0.27
N SER A 64 -12.87 20.07 -1.26
CA SER A 64 -13.55 20.84 -2.32
C SER A 64 -12.63 21.78 -3.12
N GLY A 65 -11.37 21.41 -3.34
CA GLY A 65 -10.38 22.21 -4.05
C GLY A 65 -9.42 22.97 -3.14
N GLU A 66 -9.74 23.07 -1.84
CA GLU A 66 -8.92 23.79 -0.86
C GLU A 66 -8.05 22.82 -0.04
N PRO A 67 -6.72 23.03 0.02
CA PRO A 67 -5.84 22.20 0.82
C PRO A 67 -5.98 22.53 2.32
N VAL A 68 -6.36 21.53 3.11
CA VAL A 68 -6.49 21.59 4.56
C VAL A 68 -5.38 20.76 5.20
N GLY A 69 -4.62 21.36 6.10
CA GLY A 69 -3.58 20.64 6.85
C GLY A 69 -4.15 20.00 8.11
N ILE A 70 -3.93 18.71 8.31
CA ILE A 70 -4.45 17.94 9.45
C ILE A 70 -3.26 17.30 10.17
N TYR A 71 -3.12 17.62 11.44
CA TYR A 71 -1.96 17.29 12.25
C TYR A 71 -2.41 16.50 13.48
N TYR A 72 -2.21 15.18 13.46
CA TYR A 72 -2.51 14.32 14.60
C TYR A 72 -1.32 14.28 15.55
N ARG A 73 -1.55 14.66 16.82
CA ARG A 73 -0.52 14.69 17.87
C ARG A 73 -0.60 13.50 18.82
N GLY A 74 -1.77 12.87 18.94
CA GLY A 74 -1.98 11.66 19.73
C GLY A 74 -1.76 10.39 18.90
N ASN A 75 -2.27 9.26 19.37
CA ASN A 75 -2.21 8.00 18.64
C ASN A 75 -3.16 8.05 17.43
N VAL A 76 -2.73 7.40 16.35
CA VAL A 76 -3.50 7.32 15.10
C VAL A 76 -3.58 5.89 14.62
N THR A 77 -4.77 5.53 14.14
CA THR A 77 -5.06 4.29 13.44
C THR A 77 -5.50 4.59 12.01
N MET A 78 -5.04 3.76 11.08
CA MET A 78 -5.40 3.79 9.68
C MET A 78 -5.86 2.40 9.27
N ALA A 79 -7.15 2.25 8.96
CA ALA A 79 -7.75 0.98 8.61
C ALA A 79 -8.13 0.95 7.12
N PHE A 80 -7.69 -0.08 6.42
CA PHE A 80 -8.15 -0.45 5.09
C PHE A 80 -9.09 -1.63 5.22
N LEU A 81 -10.31 -1.51 4.72
CA LEU A 81 -11.31 -2.57 4.69
C LEU A 81 -11.71 -2.86 3.25
N ILE A 82 -11.59 -4.12 2.84
CA ILE A 82 -12.13 -4.59 1.56
C ILE A 82 -13.64 -4.70 1.73
N LEU A 83 -14.39 -3.80 1.10
CA LEU A 83 -15.86 -3.79 1.18
C LEU A 83 -16.46 -4.80 0.21
N ASP A 84 -15.96 -4.84 -1.01
CA ASP A 84 -16.48 -5.67 -2.09
C ASP A 84 -15.37 -6.10 -3.05
N VAL A 85 -15.58 -7.23 -3.73
CA VAL A 85 -14.74 -7.71 -4.83
C VAL A 85 -15.66 -8.14 -5.96
N SER A 86 -15.65 -7.35 -7.05
CA SER A 86 -16.45 -7.60 -8.23
C SER A 86 -15.56 -7.70 -9.46
N SER A 87 -15.64 -8.81 -10.19
CA SER A 87 -14.77 -9.12 -11.34
C SER A 87 -13.28 -9.01 -10.94
N ASP A 88 -12.56 -8.02 -11.47
CA ASP A 88 -11.14 -7.77 -11.19
C ASP A 88 -10.92 -6.49 -10.36
N MET A 89 -11.94 -6.00 -9.67
CA MET A 89 -11.85 -4.77 -8.87
C MET A 89 -12.24 -5.04 -7.41
N ALA A 90 -11.42 -4.55 -6.49
CA ALA A 90 -11.77 -4.47 -5.07
C ALA A 90 -12.11 -3.03 -4.70
N THR A 91 -13.21 -2.85 -3.96
CA THR A 91 -13.55 -1.57 -3.35
C THR A 91 -13.00 -1.54 -1.94
N ILE A 92 -12.16 -0.55 -1.66
CA ILE A 92 -11.47 -0.38 -0.38
C ILE A 92 -12.01 0.85 0.32
N LYS A 93 -12.38 0.70 1.58
CA LYS A 93 -12.63 1.81 2.50
C LYS A 93 -11.38 2.09 3.32
N LEU A 94 -10.87 3.32 3.25
CA LEU A 94 -9.80 3.83 4.08
C LEU A 94 -10.40 4.71 5.17
N THR A 95 -10.14 4.35 6.43
CA THR A 95 -10.52 5.14 7.61
C THR A 95 -9.25 5.58 8.33
N VAL A 96 -9.09 6.87 8.57
CA VAL A 96 -8.01 7.43 9.38
C VAL A 96 -8.63 8.09 10.59
N SER A 97 -8.30 7.60 11.79
CA SER A 97 -8.90 8.05 13.04
C SER A 97 -7.82 8.25 14.09
N GLY A 98 -7.89 9.32 14.87
CA GLY A 98 -6.92 9.57 15.92
C GLY A 98 -7.26 10.75 16.80
N ASP A 99 -6.48 10.87 17.88
CA ASP A 99 -6.71 11.87 18.92
C ASP A 99 -5.74 13.05 18.79
N GLY A 100 -6.10 14.17 19.41
CA GLY A 100 -5.18 15.29 19.54
C GLY A 100 -4.93 16.02 18.23
N VAL A 101 -5.98 16.46 17.54
CA VAL A 101 -5.88 16.90 16.15
C VAL A 101 -5.86 18.41 16.05
N VAL A 102 -5.02 18.94 15.18
CA VAL A 102 -5.04 20.35 14.76
C VAL A 102 -5.34 20.40 13.28
N VAL A 103 -6.42 21.09 12.93
CA VAL A 103 -6.78 21.38 11.54
C VAL A 103 -6.36 22.81 11.22
N ARG A 104 -5.64 23.00 10.12
CA ARG A 104 -5.15 24.28 9.62
C ARG A 104 -5.80 24.61 8.29
N THR A 105 -6.41 25.79 8.21
CA THR A 105 -7.11 26.26 7.01
C THR A 105 -6.69 27.70 6.70
N LEU A 106 -6.61 28.06 5.42
CA LEU A 106 -6.30 29.43 4.96
C LEU A 106 -7.57 30.29 4.76
N GLY A 107 -8.74 29.73 5.02
CA GLY A 107 -10.03 30.38 4.86
C GLY A 107 -11.16 29.52 5.41
N ASN A 108 -12.39 29.91 5.07
CA ASN A 108 -13.57 29.14 5.42
C ASN A 108 -13.65 27.89 4.54
N VAL A 109 -13.43 26.73 5.16
CA VAL A 109 -13.63 25.43 4.53
C VAL A 109 -14.86 24.78 5.12
N THR A 110 -15.56 23.96 4.33
CA THR A 110 -16.63 23.11 4.86
C THR A 110 -16.06 22.25 5.98
N PRO A 111 -16.66 22.27 7.19
CA PRO A 111 -16.17 21.45 8.29
C PRO A 111 -16.15 19.97 7.91
N ILE A 112 -14.99 19.34 8.10
CA ILE A 112 -14.81 17.89 7.98
C ILE A 112 -14.78 17.20 9.36
N TRP A 113 -15.16 17.94 10.39
CA TRP A 113 -15.12 17.53 11.79
C TRP A 113 -16.47 17.79 12.46
N ASN A 114 -16.68 17.16 13.61
CA ASN A 114 -17.82 17.42 14.46
C ASN A 114 -17.53 18.61 15.38
N GLU A 115 -18.46 19.56 15.49
CA GLU A 115 -18.31 20.74 16.35
C GLU A 115 -18.15 20.36 17.83
N LYS A 116 -18.73 19.24 18.27
CA LYS A 116 -18.62 18.74 19.65
C LYS A 116 -17.20 18.31 20.04
N ASP A 117 -16.36 18.02 19.04
CA ASP A 117 -14.97 17.62 19.27
C ASP A 117 -14.04 18.83 19.37
N ILE A 118 -14.51 20.04 19.07
CA ILE A 118 -13.72 21.27 19.18
C ILE A 118 -13.35 21.53 20.64
N VAL A 119 -12.05 21.61 20.88
CA VAL A 119 -11.44 22.02 22.15
C VAL A 119 -11.20 23.52 22.15
N ASN A 120 -10.69 24.05 21.05
CA ASN A 120 -10.32 25.45 20.90
C ASN A 120 -10.27 25.84 19.41
N VAL A 121 -10.42 27.13 19.13
CA VAL A 121 -10.15 27.73 17.82
C VAL A 121 -9.23 28.93 18.03
N ASP A 122 -8.15 28.97 17.26
CA ASP A 122 -7.13 30.01 17.33
C ASP A 122 -6.75 30.48 15.93
N THR A 123 -5.99 31.56 15.83
CA THR A 123 -5.48 32.10 14.58
C THR A 123 -3.97 32.27 14.65
N PHE A 124 -3.27 31.79 13.63
CA PHE A 124 -1.82 31.96 13.50
C PHE A 124 -1.48 32.52 12.12
N GLY A 125 -1.09 33.80 12.09
CA GLY A 125 -0.93 34.52 10.83
C GLY A 125 -2.25 34.62 10.07
N ASN A 126 -2.29 34.11 8.85
CA ASN A 126 -3.50 34.03 8.01
C ASN A 126 -4.21 32.66 8.07
N GLN A 127 -3.84 31.80 9.04
CA GLN A 127 -4.41 30.47 9.18
C GLN A 127 -5.34 30.39 10.39
N SER A 128 -6.48 29.73 10.22
CA SER A 128 -7.30 29.25 11.33
C SER A 128 -6.77 27.91 11.82
N LEU A 129 -6.64 27.79 13.14
CA LEU A 129 -6.22 26.57 13.83
C LEU A 129 -7.42 26.04 14.64
N ILE A 130 -7.98 24.91 14.22
CA ILE A 130 -9.06 24.24 14.94
C ILE A 130 -8.48 23.05 15.68
N TYR A 131 -8.58 23.07 17.01
CA TYR A 131 -8.10 21.99 17.87
C TYR A 131 -9.26 21.05 18.19
N LEU A 132 -9.12 19.77 17.84
CA LEU A 132 -10.16 18.75 17.97
C LEU A 132 -9.68 17.60 18.85
N LYS A 133 -10.50 17.15 19.80
CA LYS A 133 -10.21 15.97 20.64
C LYS A 133 -9.89 14.75 19.79
N ARG A 134 -10.71 14.52 18.76
CA ARG A 134 -10.62 13.42 17.81
C ARG A 134 -11.03 13.89 16.42
N LEU A 135 -10.46 13.28 15.39
CA LEU A 135 -10.95 13.40 14.02
C LEU A 135 -10.94 12.02 13.37
N GLU A 136 -11.96 11.75 12.57
CA GLU A 136 -12.05 10.57 11.72
C GLU A 136 -12.32 11.02 10.28
N LEU A 137 -11.52 10.51 9.36
CA LEU A 137 -11.67 10.73 7.92
C LEU A 137 -11.94 9.38 7.26
N GLU A 138 -12.96 9.36 6.42
CA GLU A 138 -13.34 8.19 5.65
C GLU A 138 -13.30 8.51 4.15
N SER A 139 -12.74 7.58 3.38
CA SER A 139 -12.77 7.63 1.93
C SER A 139 -12.82 6.23 1.34
N MET A 140 -13.24 6.12 0.09
CA MET A 140 -13.24 4.87 -0.65
C MET A 140 -12.49 5.02 -1.97
N TYR A 141 -11.88 3.94 -2.41
CA TYR A 141 -11.16 3.86 -3.67
C TYR A 141 -11.21 2.44 -4.23
N LEU A 142 -10.72 2.25 -5.45
CA LEU A 142 -10.74 1.00 -6.15
C LEU A 142 -9.33 0.48 -6.41
N ILE A 143 -9.13 -0.84 -6.32
CA ILE A 143 -7.91 -1.51 -6.75
C ILE A 143 -8.24 -2.53 -7.82
N ASN A 144 -7.58 -2.43 -8.97
CA ASN A 144 -7.60 -3.48 -9.98
C ASN A 144 -6.71 -4.64 -9.51
N LEU A 145 -7.31 -5.80 -9.28
CA LEU A 145 -6.69 -6.97 -8.68
C LEU A 145 -5.67 -7.65 -9.60
N THR A 146 -5.85 -7.53 -10.91
CA THR A 146 -4.92 -8.09 -11.91
C THR A 146 -3.62 -7.30 -12.00
N THR A 147 -3.71 -5.97 -11.90
CA THR A 147 -2.57 -5.06 -12.13
C THR A 147 -2.02 -4.42 -10.87
N GLY A 148 -2.79 -4.40 -9.79
CA GLY A 148 -2.54 -3.63 -8.58
C GLY A 148 -2.74 -2.12 -8.74
N TYR A 149 -3.29 -1.64 -9.85
CA TYR A 149 -3.52 -0.20 -10.04
C TYR A 149 -4.67 0.30 -9.17
N VAL A 150 -4.45 1.47 -8.58
CA VAL A 150 -5.36 2.21 -7.70
C VAL A 150 -6.08 3.29 -8.51
N TYR A 151 -7.38 3.39 -8.29
CA TYR A 151 -8.27 4.36 -8.91
C TYR A 151 -9.15 5.05 -7.87
N ASP A 152 -9.50 6.32 -8.09
CA ASP A 152 -10.63 6.91 -7.36
C ASP A 152 -11.97 6.35 -7.86
N LEU A 153 -13.07 6.72 -7.20
CA LEU A 153 -14.42 6.32 -7.61
C LEU A 153 -14.88 6.94 -8.94
N ARG A 154 -14.12 7.89 -9.50
CA ARG A 154 -14.38 8.51 -10.81
C ARG A 154 -13.59 7.81 -11.94
N GLY A 155 -12.76 6.83 -11.61
CA GLY A 155 -11.95 6.08 -12.57
C GLY A 155 -10.59 6.71 -12.90
N ASN A 156 -10.16 7.75 -12.17
CA ASN A 156 -8.84 8.34 -12.33
C ASN A 156 -7.78 7.42 -11.71
N ARG A 157 -6.71 7.11 -12.45
CA ARG A 157 -5.63 6.23 -11.99
C ARG A 157 -4.54 7.02 -11.25
N TYR A 158 -4.14 6.54 -10.07
CA TYR A 158 -3.15 7.22 -9.21
C TYR A 158 -1.81 6.50 -9.12
N GLY A 159 -1.76 5.19 -9.39
CA GLY A 159 -0.55 4.40 -9.20
C GLY A 159 -0.84 2.97 -8.79
N ARG A 160 0.14 2.27 -8.24
CA ARG A 160 0.03 0.91 -7.72
C ARG A 160 -0.26 0.94 -6.23
N THR A 161 -1.04 -0.01 -5.74
CA THR A 161 -1.37 -0.10 -4.32
C THR A 161 -0.13 -0.37 -3.45
N LEU A 162 -0.11 0.21 -2.25
CA LEU A 162 0.84 -0.12 -1.18
C LEU A 162 0.41 -1.29 -0.32
N LEU A 163 -0.85 -1.75 -0.40
CA LEU A 163 -1.39 -2.69 0.58
C LEU A 163 -0.75 -4.08 0.51
N TRP A 164 -0.28 -4.46 -0.67
CA TRP A 164 0.36 -5.76 -0.87
C TRP A 164 1.50 -5.73 -1.87
N TYR A 165 2.51 -6.56 -1.60
CA TYR A 165 3.75 -6.63 -2.36
C TYR A 165 3.56 -7.31 -3.72
N ASN A 166 3.97 -6.62 -4.79
CA ASN A 166 4.01 -7.21 -6.12
C ASN A 166 5.38 -7.85 -6.41
N PRO A 167 5.46 -9.20 -6.48
CA PRO A 167 6.72 -9.91 -6.67
C PRO A 167 7.35 -9.68 -8.05
N TYR A 168 6.60 -9.10 -8.99
CA TYR A 168 7.09 -8.78 -10.33
C TYR A 168 7.58 -7.34 -10.47
N LEU A 169 7.54 -6.52 -9.41
CA LEU A 169 8.10 -5.17 -9.44
C LEU A 169 9.59 -5.19 -9.76
N LYS A 170 10.01 -4.27 -10.61
CA LYS A 170 11.40 -4.07 -11.05
C LYS A 170 11.85 -2.64 -10.81
N LEU A 171 13.17 -2.44 -10.79
CA LEU A 171 13.75 -1.10 -10.78
C LEU A 171 13.23 -0.29 -11.98
N GLY A 172 12.83 0.95 -11.72
CA GLY A 172 12.25 1.85 -12.72
C GLY A 172 10.73 1.72 -12.90
N ASP A 173 10.08 0.70 -12.33
CA ASP A 173 8.63 0.57 -12.43
C ASP A 173 7.92 1.76 -11.79
N TYR A 174 6.88 2.25 -12.46
CA TYR A 174 6.02 3.32 -11.96
C TYR A 174 5.20 2.86 -10.74
N LEU A 175 5.26 3.65 -9.67
CA LEU A 175 4.52 3.43 -8.44
C LEU A 175 3.36 4.41 -8.28
N PHE A 176 3.62 5.71 -8.39
CA PHE A 176 2.58 6.74 -8.29
C PHE A 176 3.09 8.06 -8.85
N THR A 177 2.22 9.06 -9.00
CA THR A 177 2.63 10.42 -9.38
C THR A 177 2.65 11.29 -8.13
N SER A 178 3.77 11.95 -7.82
CA SER A 178 3.85 12.85 -6.67
C SER A 178 2.86 14.00 -6.82
N PRO A 179 2.49 14.69 -5.72
CA PRO A 179 1.61 15.86 -5.80
C PRO A 179 2.17 16.99 -6.69
N GLY A 180 3.48 17.02 -6.89
CA GLY A 180 4.15 17.94 -7.82
C GLY A 180 4.16 17.48 -9.28
N GLY A 181 3.45 16.39 -9.62
CA GLY A 181 3.34 15.85 -10.98
C GLY A 181 4.51 14.98 -11.43
N LEU A 182 5.42 14.58 -10.54
CA LEU A 182 6.57 13.74 -10.89
C LEU A 182 6.22 12.27 -10.79
N ASN A 183 6.55 11.49 -11.80
CA ASN A 183 6.41 10.03 -11.72
C ASN A 183 7.43 9.47 -10.72
N VAL A 184 6.91 8.88 -9.65
CA VAL A 184 7.69 8.19 -8.63
C VAL A 184 7.80 6.73 -9.03
N THR A 185 9.03 6.24 -9.05
CA THR A 185 9.37 4.89 -9.53
C THR A 185 10.08 4.10 -8.46
N VAL A 186 10.19 2.78 -8.65
CA VAL A 186 11.04 1.92 -7.81
C VAL A 186 12.51 2.28 -8.04
N SER A 187 13.22 2.74 -7.00
CA SER A 187 14.67 2.98 -7.07
C SER A 187 15.48 1.82 -6.53
N LYS A 188 14.90 1.04 -5.59
CA LYS A 188 15.58 -0.06 -4.93
C LYS A 188 14.57 -1.10 -4.47
N ILE A 189 14.95 -2.37 -4.62
CA ILE A 189 14.28 -3.51 -3.99
C ILE A 189 15.36 -4.25 -3.22
N GLU A 190 15.17 -4.46 -1.93
CA GLU A 190 16.12 -5.18 -1.08
C GLU A 190 15.43 -6.26 -0.27
N THR A 191 16.20 -7.26 0.13
CA THR A 191 15.76 -8.30 1.04
C THR A 191 16.59 -8.20 2.31
N LEU A 192 15.92 -8.03 3.45
CA LEU A 192 16.53 -8.05 4.78
C LEU A 192 16.32 -9.42 5.41
N ASN A 193 17.37 -9.95 6.01
CA ASN A 193 17.32 -11.20 6.76
C ASN A 193 17.17 -10.93 8.26
N GLU A 194 16.27 -10.03 8.62
CA GLU A 194 15.97 -9.66 10.01
C GLU A 194 14.50 -9.91 10.33
N THR A 195 14.21 -10.23 11.59
CA THR A 195 12.84 -10.29 12.10
C THR A 195 12.30 -8.86 12.17
N PHE A 196 11.15 -8.63 11.55
CA PHE A 196 10.50 -7.32 11.55
C PHE A 196 9.45 -7.25 12.65
N LEU A 197 9.53 -6.24 13.52
CA LEU A 197 8.57 -6.07 14.61
C LEU A 197 7.42 -5.17 14.19
N THR A 198 6.19 -5.64 14.39
CA THR A 198 4.95 -4.89 14.20
C THR A 198 4.12 -4.94 15.49
N PHE A 199 3.06 -4.14 15.62
CA PHE A 199 2.16 -4.24 16.77
C PHE A 199 1.21 -5.45 16.69
N TYR A 200 1.01 -6.01 15.49
CA TYR A 200 0.23 -7.24 15.30
C TYR A 200 0.99 -8.47 15.78
N ARG A 201 2.18 -8.71 15.19
CA ARG A 201 3.11 -9.77 15.59
C ARG A 201 4.51 -9.56 15.00
N PRO A 202 5.53 -10.29 15.48
CA PRO A 202 6.81 -10.40 14.77
C PRO A 202 6.65 -11.17 13.44
N PHE A 203 7.30 -10.67 12.39
CA PHE A 203 7.42 -11.34 11.09
C PHE A 203 8.85 -11.86 10.92
N ARG A 204 8.97 -13.17 10.72
CA ARG A 204 10.27 -13.82 10.54
C ARG A 204 10.85 -13.44 9.17
N PRO A 205 12.18 -13.39 9.04
CA PRO A 205 12.82 -13.09 7.77
C PRO A 205 12.47 -14.14 6.69
N PRO A 206 12.57 -13.77 5.39
CA PRO A 206 13.05 -12.47 4.90
C PRO A 206 11.97 -11.37 4.90
N THR A 207 12.39 -10.11 4.99
CA THR A 207 11.53 -8.93 4.74
C THR A 207 11.95 -8.27 3.42
N ILE A 208 10.99 -7.87 2.59
CA ILE A 208 11.25 -7.12 1.36
C ILE A 208 11.10 -5.61 1.62
N ILE A 209 12.07 -4.82 1.18
CA ILE A 209 11.98 -3.36 1.16
C ILE A 209 11.80 -2.88 -0.27
N ILE A 210 10.82 -2.02 -0.51
CA ILE A 210 10.71 -1.22 -1.72
C ILE A 210 11.05 0.22 -1.36
N MET A 211 12.02 0.81 -2.06
CA MET A 211 12.33 2.23 -1.96
C MET A 211 11.97 2.95 -3.25
N THR A 212 11.42 4.15 -3.13
CA THR A 212 11.12 4.99 -4.28
C THR A 212 12.34 5.79 -4.75
N SER A 213 12.31 6.27 -5.98
CA SER A 213 13.14 7.41 -6.39
C SER A 213 12.88 8.60 -5.48
N PRO A 214 13.88 9.45 -5.20
CA PRO A 214 13.65 10.69 -4.50
C PRO A 214 12.77 11.59 -5.37
N PHE A 215 11.82 12.28 -4.76
CA PHE A 215 10.95 13.23 -5.42
C PHE A 215 10.80 14.48 -4.56
N ASN A 216 10.33 15.57 -5.16
CA ASN A 216 9.95 16.75 -4.41
C ASN A 216 8.44 16.86 -4.37
N VAL A 217 7.92 17.18 -3.20
CA VAL A 217 6.52 17.56 -3.00
C VAL A 217 6.50 19.07 -2.93
N LYS A 218 5.95 19.72 -3.96
CA LYS A 218 5.63 21.15 -3.94
C LYS A 218 4.19 21.32 -3.48
N MET A 219 3.97 22.09 -2.43
CA MET A 219 2.65 22.39 -1.87
C MET A 219 2.44 23.90 -1.96
N GLY A 220 1.86 24.33 -3.09
CA GLY A 220 1.78 25.75 -3.46
C GLY A 220 3.16 26.40 -3.58
N ASN A 221 3.20 27.72 -3.35
CA ASN A 221 4.44 28.52 -3.47
C ASN A 221 5.35 28.46 -2.24
N ALA A 222 4.92 27.81 -1.15
CA ALA A 222 5.53 28.00 0.17
C ALA A 222 6.24 26.77 0.76
N LEU A 223 5.95 25.55 0.28
CA LEU A 223 6.53 24.33 0.87
C LEU A 223 7.08 23.40 -0.21
N GLN A 224 8.39 23.14 -0.18
CA GLN A 224 9.02 22.08 -0.94
C GLN A 224 9.64 21.08 0.03
N VAL A 225 9.16 19.84 0.03
CA VAL A 225 9.70 18.76 0.87
C VAL A 225 10.30 17.69 -0.03
N GLY A 226 11.54 17.30 0.26
CA GLY A 226 12.14 16.11 -0.34
C GLY A 226 11.44 14.85 0.18
N GLY A 227 10.80 14.11 -0.71
CA GLY A 227 10.11 12.86 -0.43
C GLY A 227 10.96 11.66 -0.89
N LYS A 228 11.03 10.66 -0.01
CA LYS A 228 11.41 9.29 -0.34
C LYS A 228 10.50 8.38 0.46
N VAL A 229 10.03 7.31 -0.15
CA VAL A 229 9.20 6.32 0.53
C VAL A 229 9.96 5.01 0.65
N MET A 230 9.78 4.35 1.79
CA MET A 230 10.18 2.98 2.06
C MET A 230 8.94 2.21 2.51
N ALA A 231 8.66 1.10 1.84
CA ALA A 231 7.59 0.19 2.19
C ALA A 231 8.18 -1.19 2.43
N PHE A 232 7.82 -1.78 3.57
CA PHE A 232 8.36 -3.06 4.05
C PHE A 232 7.28 -4.11 3.97
N TYR A 233 7.58 -5.27 3.41
CA TYR A 233 6.60 -6.32 3.17
C TYR A 233 7.09 -7.68 3.66
N ASP A 234 6.15 -8.49 4.12
CA ASP A 234 6.37 -9.92 4.29
C ASP A 234 6.17 -10.62 2.93
N PRO A 235 7.21 -11.26 2.36
CA PRO A 235 7.10 -11.91 1.05
C PRO A 235 6.20 -13.14 1.07
N SER A 236 5.96 -13.76 2.24
CA SER A 236 5.16 -14.98 2.33
C SER A 236 3.66 -14.71 2.23
N THR A 237 3.19 -13.64 2.87
CA THR A 237 1.78 -13.22 2.89
C THR A 237 1.49 -12.10 1.90
N GLY A 238 2.53 -11.36 1.50
CA GLY A 238 2.42 -10.13 0.71
C GLY A 238 2.04 -8.90 1.53
N PHE A 239 1.84 -9.02 2.85
CA PHE A 239 1.38 -7.91 3.68
C PHE A 239 2.40 -6.78 3.74
N LEU A 240 1.92 -5.55 3.66
CA LEU A 240 2.69 -4.40 4.11
C LEU A 240 2.83 -4.46 5.64
N LEU A 241 4.08 -4.38 6.11
CA LEU A 241 4.45 -4.39 7.52
C LEU A 241 4.66 -2.98 8.05
N SER A 242 5.26 -2.11 7.22
CA SER A 242 5.51 -0.72 7.56
C SER A 242 5.56 0.17 6.32
N PHE A 243 5.06 1.40 6.47
CA PHE A 243 5.18 2.47 5.49
C PHE A 243 5.83 3.70 6.12
N LEU A 244 6.94 4.16 5.52
CA LEU A 244 7.64 5.37 5.92
C LEU A 244 7.89 6.25 4.69
N GLY A 245 7.24 7.41 4.62
CA GLY A 245 7.43 8.34 3.52
C GLY A 245 6.33 9.38 3.40
N VAL A 246 6.24 10.00 2.22
CA VAL A 246 5.35 11.13 1.93
C VAL A 246 4.43 10.77 0.76
N GLY A 247 3.26 10.23 1.08
CA GLY A 247 2.21 9.88 0.10
C GLY A 247 2.41 8.54 -0.63
N TRP A 248 1.34 8.11 -1.29
CA TRP A 248 1.26 6.93 -2.16
C TRP A 248 -0.07 6.97 -2.94
N ALA A 249 -0.24 6.09 -3.93
CA ALA A 249 -1.44 6.03 -4.78
C ALA A 249 -2.76 5.86 -3.98
N ASP A 250 -2.80 4.96 -2.99
CA ASP A 250 -3.98 4.70 -2.15
C ASP A 250 -4.46 5.97 -1.42
N PHE A 251 -3.51 6.76 -0.91
CA PHE A 251 -3.81 8.02 -0.22
C PHE A 251 -4.30 9.10 -1.19
N GLN A 252 -3.70 9.18 -2.38
CA GLN A 252 -4.07 10.18 -3.39
C GLN A 252 -5.45 9.93 -3.98
N ALA A 253 -5.82 8.67 -4.19
CA ALA A 253 -7.17 8.30 -4.61
C ALA A 253 -8.24 8.69 -3.57
N CYS A 254 -7.83 8.85 -2.31
CA CYS A 254 -8.67 9.35 -1.22
C CYS A 254 -8.62 10.88 -1.06
N GLY A 255 -7.93 11.61 -1.94
CA GLY A 255 -7.78 13.07 -1.86
C GLY A 255 -6.74 13.55 -0.86
N PHE A 256 -5.94 12.65 -0.26
CA PHE A 256 -4.80 13.03 0.57
C PHE A 256 -3.62 13.40 -0.33
N LEU A 257 -3.41 14.71 -0.51
CA LEU A 257 -2.30 15.26 -1.29
C LEU A 257 -0.96 14.87 -0.65
N THR A 258 -0.87 14.96 0.68
CA THR A 258 0.28 14.47 1.43
C THR A 258 -0.20 13.59 2.56
N PHE A 259 0.56 12.54 2.84
CA PHE A 259 0.31 11.62 3.94
C PHE A 259 1.65 11.14 4.50
N MET A 260 1.97 11.52 5.74
CA MET A 260 3.25 11.22 6.38
C MET A 260 3.02 10.84 7.84
N GLY A 261 3.15 9.55 8.13
CA GLY A 261 3.02 9.00 9.48
C GLY A 261 4.38 8.53 10.02
N SER A 262 4.60 8.68 11.31
CA SER A 262 5.76 8.13 12.00
C SER A 262 5.43 7.81 13.45
N THR A 263 5.48 6.53 13.79
CA THR A 263 5.42 6.06 15.17
C THR A 263 6.66 6.49 15.95
N LYS A 264 6.46 6.86 17.20
CA LYS A 264 7.50 7.21 18.18
C LYS A 264 7.60 6.20 19.31
N ALA A 265 6.57 5.38 19.48
CA ALA A 265 6.59 4.19 20.31
C ALA A 265 6.75 2.96 19.41
N PHE A 266 7.59 2.01 19.83
CA PHE A 266 7.89 0.81 19.07
C PHE A 266 7.43 -0.43 19.85
N PRO A 267 7.03 -1.50 19.15
CA PRO A 267 6.77 -2.78 19.80
C PRO A 267 8.01 -3.29 20.56
N GLU A 268 7.76 -4.00 21.66
CA GLU A 268 8.81 -4.65 22.45
C GLU A 268 9.35 -5.91 21.75
N GLY A 269 10.55 -6.34 22.13
CA GLY A 269 11.22 -7.53 21.59
C GLY A 269 12.48 -7.25 20.77
N ASP A 270 13.07 -8.34 20.30
CA ASP A 270 14.32 -8.37 19.53
C ASP A 270 14.04 -8.48 18.04
N GLY A 271 14.48 -7.49 17.28
CA GLY A 271 14.27 -7.39 15.85
C GLY A 271 14.34 -5.95 15.34
N LEU A 272 14.12 -5.79 14.04
CA LEU A 272 14.16 -4.49 13.38
C LEU A 272 12.96 -3.64 13.83
N LYS A 273 13.27 -2.49 14.43
CA LYS A 273 12.32 -1.46 14.85
C LYS A 273 12.43 -0.28 13.90
N LEU A 274 11.39 -0.02 13.12
CA LEU A 274 11.38 1.05 12.15
C LEU A 274 10.25 2.03 12.44
N GLY A 275 10.52 3.31 12.17
CA GLY A 275 9.52 4.37 12.17
C GLY A 275 8.49 4.16 11.06
N GLY A 276 7.56 5.09 10.95
CA GLY A 276 6.47 5.01 9.98
C GLY A 276 5.15 4.52 10.59
N LEU A 277 4.25 4.08 9.73
CA LEU A 277 2.99 3.43 10.10
C LEU A 277 3.21 1.93 10.14
N LEU A 278 3.03 1.31 11.31
CA LEU A 278 3.28 -0.11 11.53
C LEU A 278 1.98 -0.90 11.50
N LEU A 279 2.00 -2.09 10.88
CA LEU A 279 0.89 -3.03 10.95
C LEU A 279 0.55 -3.33 12.42
N SER A 280 -0.72 -3.22 12.76
CA SER A 280 -1.20 -3.36 14.13
C SER A 280 -2.30 -4.38 14.30
N ASP A 281 -3.10 -4.62 13.25
CA ASP A 281 -4.09 -5.69 13.27
C ASP A 281 -4.51 -6.08 11.85
N THR A 282 -4.93 -7.32 11.67
CA THR A 282 -5.54 -7.84 10.45
C THR A 282 -6.21 -9.18 10.70
N ASN A 283 -7.31 -9.47 9.99
CA ASN A 283 -7.93 -10.79 9.95
C ASN A 283 -7.52 -11.61 8.70
N ALA A 284 -6.63 -11.11 7.85
CA ALA A 284 -6.31 -11.70 6.55
C ALA A 284 -5.78 -13.14 6.65
N GLU A 285 -5.01 -13.48 7.69
CA GLU A 285 -4.44 -14.83 7.88
C GLU A 285 -5.48 -15.88 8.27
N ALA A 286 -6.47 -15.49 9.09
CA ALA A 286 -7.57 -16.39 9.48
C ALA A 286 -8.47 -16.72 8.29
N VAL A 287 -8.43 -15.87 7.28
CA VAL A 287 -9.36 -15.84 6.17
C VAL A 287 -8.70 -16.38 4.88
N GLY A 288 -7.38 -16.30 4.75
CA GLY A 288 -6.62 -16.93 3.67
C GLY A 288 -6.42 -18.43 3.89
N ASN A 289 -6.71 -19.26 2.89
CA ASN A 289 -6.17 -20.62 2.87
C ASN A 289 -4.64 -20.50 2.78
N LYS A 290 -3.89 -21.29 3.55
CA LYS A 290 -2.44 -21.43 3.35
C LYS A 290 -2.21 -21.97 1.94
N VAL A 291 -1.92 -21.10 0.98
CA VAL A 291 -1.51 -21.54 -0.35
C VAL A 291 -0.07 -22.04 -0.19
N PRO A 292 0.20 -23.34 -0.39
CA PRO A 292 1.58 -23.81 -0.40
C PRO A 292 2.33 -23.02 -1.46
N TYR A 293 3.53 -22.57 -1.11
CA TYR A 293 4.47 -22.03 -2.10
C TYR A 293 4.76 -23.13 -3.12
N GLU A 294 4.02 -23.14 -4.23
CA GLU A 294 4.41 -23.93 -5.39
C GLU A 294 5.55 -23.19 -6.04
N THR A 295 6.76 -23.74 -5.91
CA THR A 295 7.86 -23.43 -6.82
C THR A 295 7.31 -23.55 -8.22
N SER A 296 7.09 -22.40 -8.89
CA SER A 296 6.67 -22.26 -10.28
C SER A 296 6.94 -23.52 -11.10
N THR A 297 5.95 -24.41 -11.20
CA THR A 297 5.99 -25.47 -12.21
C THR A 297 5.61 -24.79 -13.51
N SER A 298 6.60 -24.14 -14.10
CA SER A 298 6.48 -23.48 -15.39
C SER A 298 5.85 -24.46 -16.38
N PRO A 299 4.82 -24.07 -17.15
CA PRO A 299 4.26 -24.88 -18.23
C PRO A 299 5.33 -25.40 -19.20
N LEU A 300 6.47 -24.70 -19.30
CA LEU A 300 7.63 -25.10 -20.10
C LEU A 300 8.29 -26.41 -19.61
N LEU A 301 8.17 -26.74 -18.32
CA LEU A 301 8.69 -28.00 -17.76
C LEU A 301 7.93 -29.20 -18.33
N TYR A 302 6.60 -29.08 -18.48
CA TYR A 302 5.78 -30.12 -19.10
C TYR A 302 6.08 -30.27 -20.59
N VAL A 303 6.27 -29.15 -21.31
CA VAL A 303 6.69 -29.16 -22.72
C VAL A 303 8.08 -29.81 -22.87
N TYR A 304 9.01 -29.54 -21.96
CA TYR A 304 10.33 -30.17 -21.91
C TYR A 304 10.25 -31.68 -21.64
N LEU A 305 9.47 -32.10 -20.63
CA LEU A 305 9.30 -33.52 -20.30
C LEU A 305 8.61 -34.30 -21.43
N LEU A 306 7.61 -33.70 -22.09
CA LEU A 306 6.93 -34.30 -23.24
C LEU A 306 7.84 -34.40 -24.47
N SER A 307 8.71 -33.41 -24.71
CA SER A 307 9.68 -33.45 -25.81
C SER A 307 10.81 -34.45 -25.55
N VAL A 308 11.27 -34.59 -24.31
CA VAL A 308 12.21 -35.65 -23.91
C VAL A 308 11.58 -37.05 -24.05
N ALA A 309 10.35 -37.25 -23.57
CA ALA A 309 9.64 -38.52 -23.72
C ALA A 309 9.39 -38.89 -25.20
N GLY A 310 9.06 -37.90 -26.03
CA GLY A 310 8.92 -38.05 -27.48
C GLY A 310 10.24 -38.45 -28.16
N ALA A 311 11.35 -37.81 -27.79
CA ALA A 311 12.68 -38.15 -28.32
C ALA A 311 13.11 -39.58 -27.94
N ILE A 312 12.83 -40.00 -26.69
CA ILE A 312 13.12 -41.35 -26.20
C ILE A 312 12.32 -42.38 -27.01
N MET A 313 11.01 -42.19 -27.18
CA MET A 313 10.16 -43.12 -27.94
C MET A 313 10.55 -43.23 -29.43
N VAL A 314 11.12 -42.19 -30.02
CA VAL A 314 11.66 -42.24 -31.39
C VAL A 314 13.01 -42.95 -31.44
N SER A 315 13.81 -42.87 -30.39
CA SER A 315 15.12 -43.53 -30.29
C SER A 315 15.05 -45.03 -30.03
N THR A 316 14.01 -45.51 -29.34
CA THR A 316 13.80 -46.93 -28.98
C THR A 316 13.03 -47.73 -30.03
N ARG A 317 12.59 -47.11 -31.15
CA ARG A 317 11.97 -47.79 -32.30
C ARG A 317 12.96 -48.08 -33.45
N ARG A 318 14.24 -48.31 -33.13
CA ARG A 318 15.21 -48.90 -34.06
C ARG A 318 15.37 -50.38 -33.78
#